data_AF-A0AAU0PGY4-F1
#
_entry.id   AF-A0AAU0PGY4-F1
#
_cell.length_a   1.000
_cell.length_b   1.000
_cell.length_c   1.000
_cell.angle_alpha   90.00
_cell.angle_beta   90.00
_cell.angle_gamma   90.00
#
_symmetry.space_group_name_H-M   'P 1'
#
loop_
_entity.id
_entity.type
_entity.pdbx_description
1 polymer ?
#
loop_
_entity_poly.entity_id
_entity_poly.type
_entity_poly.pdbx_seq_one_letter_code
_entity_poly.pdbx_strand_id
1 'polypeptide(L)'
;MNKNDLNEARTNPDFLIYLEAAMQNSIKNQNIEMMYEILDTMLVLDLEEEKTNKIYEEILKVATLNLEEKLEKNELLKLENIDFLTIRAFYELAIEKWSNSDFELAKALFFTLANSINDDFLKKNMEVLIVNLSKELDFEDFYEEFVDKDELESKEEYGYFITTFNFDVDDFLKNHQEFLQKEYENLKHLIEKRK
;
A
#
# COMPACT_ATOMS: atom_id res chain seq x y z
N MET A 1 18.51 -0.07 16.66
CA MET A 1 19.78 -0.82 16.57
C MET A 1 20.89 0.12 16.16
N ASN A 2 22.14 -0.12 16.58
CA ASN A 2 23.28 0.68 16.13
C ASN A 2 23.85 0.11 14.80
N LYS A 3 24.69 0.88 14.08
CA LYS A 3 25.24 0.45 12.77
C LYS A 3 26.08 -0.82 12.82
N ASN A 4 26.68 -1.15 13.97
CA ASN A 4 27.49 -2.35 14.13
C ASN A 4 26.59 -3.59 14.28
N ASP A 5 25.51 -3.49 15.05
CA ASP A 5 24.53 -4.57 15.22
C ASP A 5 23.90 -4.97 13.86
N LEU A 6 23.60 -3.99 13.00
CA LEU A 6 23.06 -4.22 11.65
C LEU A 6 24.07 -4.91 10.73
N ASN A 7 25.34 -4.51 10.79
CA ASN A 7 26.40 -5.13 10.00
C ASN A 7 26.68 -6.58 10.43
N GLU A 8 26.66 -6.86 11.73
CA GLU A 8 26.79 -8.23 12.25
C GLU A 8 25.61 -9.11 11.79
N ALA A 9 24.39 -8.59 11.85
CA ALA A 9 23.19 -9.32 11.38
C ALA A 9 23.24 -9.61 9.87
N ARG A 10 23.57 -8.62 9.03
CA ARG A 10 23.64 -8.78 7.56
C ARG A 10 24.73 -9.75 7.11
N THR A 11 25.80 -9.93 7.88
CA THR A 11 26.92 -10.80 7.51
C THR A 11 26.92 -12.15 8.22
N ASN A 12 25.96 -12.40 9.11
CA ASN A 12 25.83 -13.67 9.84
C ASN A 12 25.23 -14.77 8.93
N PRO A 13 26.00 -15.80 8.55
CA PRO A 13 25.52 -16.83 7.63
C PRO A 13 24.36 -17.66 8.18
N ASP A 14 24.36 -17.96 9.47
CA ASP A 14 23.30 -18.76 10.11
C ASP A 14 21.98 -17.99 10.10
N PHE A 15 22.04 -16.68 10.35
CA PHE A 15 20.87 -15.81 10.26
C PHE A 15 20.34 -15.74 8.83
N LEU A 16 21.20 -15.57 7.82
CA LEU A 16 20.77 -15.52 6.42
C LEU A 16 20.16 -16.84 5.94
N ILE A 17 20.70 -17.99 6.37
CA ILE A 17 20.12 -19.31 6.09
C ILE A 17 18.74 -19.44 6.74
N TYR A 18 18.61 -19.00 8.00
CA TYR A 18 17.33 -18.99 8.70
C TYR A 18 16.31 -18.10 7.99
N LEU A 19 16.69 -16.88 7.61
CA LEU A 19 15.82 -15.92 6.93
C LEU A 19 15.33 -16.45 5.58
N GLU A 20 16.22 -17.07 4.79
CA GLU A 20 15.85 -17.72 3.53
C GLU A 20 14.88 -18.88 3.75
N ALA A 21 15.12 -19.73 4.75
CA ALA A 21 14.22 -20.83 5.08
C ALA A 21 12.85 -20.32 5.56
N ALA A 22 12.84 -19.24 6.36
CA ALA A 22 11.61 -18.58 6.80
C ALA A 22 10.82 -18.03 5.62
N MET A 23 11.50 -17.38 4.65
CA MET A 23 10.88 -16.85 3.42
C MET A 23 10.24 -17.97 2.60
N GLN A 24 10.97 -19.06 2.36
CA GLN A 24 10.43 -20.18 1.59
C GLN A 24 9.21 -20.82 2.27
N ASN A 25 9.25 -20.93 3.61
CA ASN A 25 8.12 -21.45 4.39
C ASN A 25 6.93 -20.49 4.41
N SER A 26 7.14 -19.18 4.53
CA SER A 26 6.05 -18.19 4.53
C SER A 26 5.35 -18.17 3.17
N ILE A 27 6.11 -18.15 2.07
CA ILE A 27 5.60 -18.25 0.69
C ILE A 27 4.78 -19.54 0.51
N LYS A 28 5.35 -20.69 0.88
CA LYS A 28 4.67 -21.99 0.74
C LYS A 28 3.33 -22.03 1.48
N ASN A 29 3.25 -21.38 2.65
CA ASN A 29 2.05 -21.36 3.48
C ASN A 29 1.16 -20.13 3.25
N GLN A 30 1.51 -19.28 2.28
CA GLN A 30 0.82 -18.01 2.01
C GLN A 30 0.66 -17.13 3.26
N ASN A 31 1.61 -17.21 4.19
CA ASN A 31 1.58 -16.41 5.42
C ASN A 31 2.12 -15.00 5.15
N ILE A 32 1.22 -14.11 4.72
CA ILE A 32 1.54 -12.73 4.34
C ILE A 32 2.12 -11.90 5.51
N GLU A 33 1.72 -12.15 6.75
CA GLU A 33 2.26 -11.47 7.94
C GLU A 33 3.76 -11.76 8.07
N MET A 34 4.13 -13.04 8.05
CA MET A 34 5.53 -13.47 8.08
C MET A 34 6.30 -13.00 6.83
N MET A 35 5.66 -12.91 5.66
CA MET A 35 6.31 -12.34 4.48
C MET A 35 6.67 -10.88 4.68
N TYR A 36 5.79 -10.06 5.27
CA TYR A 36 6.11 -8.67 5.59
C TYR A 36 7.19 -8.55 6.66
N GLU A 37 7.17 -9.35 7.73
CA GLU A 37 8.24 -9.34 8.73
C GLU A 37 9.62 -9.60 8.10
N ILE A 38 9.66 -10.54 7.14
CA ILE A 38 10.89 -10.87 6.41
C ILE A 38 11.27 -9.74 5.46
N LEU A 39 10.33 -9.19 4.70
CA LEU A 39 10.57 -8.07 3.79
C LEU A 39 11.13 -6.86 4.56
N ASP A 40 10.47 -6.47 5.65
CA ASP A 40 10.89 -5.36 6.50
C ASP A 40 12.30 -5.61 7.07
N THR A 41 12.59 -6.86 7.47
CA THR A 41 13.94 -7.27 7.90
C THR A 41 14.97 -7.15 6.78
N MET A 42 14.64 -7.60 5.56
CA MET A 42 15.53 -7.52 4.39
C MET A 42 15.84 -6.07 4.03
N LEU A 43 14.85 -5.19 4.06
CA LEU A 43 14.98 -3.76 3.79
C LEU A 43 15.85 -3.06 4.86
N VAL A 44 15.59 -3.32 6.14
CA VAL A 44 16.39 -2.74 7.25
C VAL A 44 17.85 -3.17 7.18
N LEU A 45 18.11 -4.40 6.75
CA LEU A 45 19.44 -4.94 6.63
C LEU A 45 20.11 -4.60 5.30
N ASP A 46 19.44 -3.96 4.35
CA ASP A 46 19.97 -3.68 3.01
C ASP A 46 20.48 -4.98 2.33
N LEU A 47 19.62 -6.01 2.32
CA LEU A 47 19.89 -7.30 1.68
C LEU A 47 19.59 -7.25 0.17
N GLU A 48 19.93 -8.33 -0.54
CA GLU A 48 19.86 -8.41 -2.00
C GLU A 48 18.46 -8.06 -2.57
N GLU A 49 18.44 -7.16 -3.54
CA GLU A 49 17.22 -6.64 -4.18
C GLU A 49 16.38 -7.74 -4.84
N GLU A 50 17.01 -8.72 -5.49
CA GLU A 50 16.30 -9.83 -6.16
C GLU A 50 15.40 -10.60 -5.17
N LYS A 51 15.87 -10.84 -3.95
CA LYS A 51 15.11 -11.56 -2.92
C LYS A 51 14.00 -10.71 -2.35
N THR A 52 14.28 -9.43 -2.13
CA THR A 52 13.32 -8.41 -1.68
C THR A 52 12.17 -8.29 -2.69
N ASN A 53 12.48 -8.20 -3.98
CA ASN A 53 11.47 -8.15 -5.04
C ASN A 53 10.66 -9.44 -5.10
N LYS A 54 11.31 -10.61 -4.99
CA LYS A 54 10.62 -11.89 -5.00
C LYS A 54 9.61 -12.03 -3.85
N ILE A 55 9.98 -11.68 -2.62
CA ILE A 55 9.05 -11.80 -1.49
C ILE A 55 7.90 -10.78 -1.62
N TYR A 56 8.18 -9.57 -2.10
CA TYR A 56 7.16 -8.57 -2.36
C TYR A 56 6.17 -9.02 -3.45
N GLU A 57 6.63 -9.64 -4.53
CA GLU A 57 5.75 -10.24 -5.55
C GLU A 57 4.82 -11.33 -4.97
N GLU A 58 5.30 -12.15 -4.03
CA GLU A 58 4.47 -13.16 -3.36
C GLU A 58 3.44 -12.53 -2.40
N ILE A 59 3.82 -11.45 -1.71
CA ILE A 59 2.89 -10.63 -0.91
C ILE A 59 1.75 -10.10 -1.79
N LEU A 60 2.08 -9.51 -2.96
CA LEU A 60 1.10 -8.98 -3.90
C LEU A 60 0.14 -10.07 -4.40
N LYS A 61 0.62 -11.29 -4.63
CA LYS A 61 -0.23 -12.43 -5.02
C LYS A 61 -1.22 -12.78 -3.92
N VAL A 62 -0.77 -12.91 -2.67
CA VAL A 62 -1.66 -13.24 -1.54
C VAL A 62 -2.67 -12.11 -1.28
N ALA A 63 -2.23 -10.85 -1.33
CA ALA A 63 -3.10 -9.68 -1.20
C ALA A 63 -4.16 -9.64 -2.31
N THR A 64 -3.78 -9.93 -3.55
CA THR A 64 -4.73 -9.97 -4.69
C THR A 64 -5.79 -11.03 -4.48
N LEU A 65 -5.40 -12.24 -4.06
CA LEU A 65 -6.36 -13.32 -3.77
C LEU A 65 -7.36 -12.93 -2.67
N ASN A 66 -6.88 -12.28 -1.60
CA ASN A 66 -7.75 -11.81 -0.52
C ASN A 66 -8.72 -10.71 -1.01
N LEU A 67 -8.22 -9.74 -1.79
CA LEU A 67 -9.07 -8.70 -2.37
C LEU A 67 -10.14 -9.28 -3.31
N GLU A 68 -9.77 -10.21 -4.19
CA GLU A 68 -10.71 -10.89 -5.09
C GLU A 68 -11.80 -11.62 -4.29
N GLU A 69 -11.42 -12.37 -3.25
CA GLU A 69 -12.38 -13.06 -2.36
C GLU A 69 -13.35 -12.07 -1.68
N LYS A 70 -12.84 -10.92 -1.22
CA LYS A 70 -13.66 -9.86 -0.61
C LYS A 70 -14.64 -9.25 -1.61
N LEU A 71 -14.17 -8.90 -2.80
CA LEU A 71 -15.00 -8.37 -3.88
C LEU A 71 -16.08 -9.38 -4.31
N GLU A 72 -15.74 -10.66 -4.43
CA GLU A 72 -16.70 -11.71 -4.78
C GLU A 72 -17.85 -11.85 -3.78
N LYS A 73 -17.54 -11.65 -2.49
CA LYS A 73 -18.49 -11.69 -1.37
C LYS A 73 -19.20 -10.36 -1.12
N ASN A 74 -18.82 -9.28 -1.82
CA ASN A 74 -19.21 -7.90 -1.50
C ASN A 74 -18.87 -7.52 -0.04
N GLU A 75 -17.73 -7.98 0.45
CA GLU A 75 -17.18 -7.60 1.75
C GLU A 75 -16.15 -6.49 1.59
N LEU A 76 -16.06 -5.62 2.60
CA LEU A 76 -15.05 -4.57 2.67
C LEU A 76 -13.85 -5.06 3.51
N LEU A 77 -12.65 -4.66 3.09
CA LEU A 77 -11.39 -4.84 3.79
C LEU A 77 -11.37 -4.02 5.07
N LYS A 78 -10.95 -4.61 6.17
CA LYS A 78 -10.77 -3.94 7.45
C LYS A 78 -9.31 -3.65 7.75
N LEU A 79 -9.04 -2.70 8.64
CA LEU A 79 -7.70 -2.40 9.13
C LEU A 79 -7.24 -3.40 10.21
N GLU A 80 -7.43 -4.68 9.95
CA GLU A 80 -6.97 -5.76 10.83
C GLU A 80 -6.57 -7.00 10.01
N ASN A 81 -5.66 -7.80 10.56
CA ASN A 81 -5.27 -9.10 10.00
C ASN A 81 -4.82 -9.03 8.52
N ILE A 82 -5.17 -10.05 7.73
CA ILE A 82 -4.84 -10.13 6.30
C ILE A 82 -5.44 -8.97 5.47
N ASP A 83 -6.58 -8.41 5.89
CA ASP A 83 -7.20 -7.29 5.18
C ASP A 83 -6.32 -6.04 5.26
N PHE A 84 -5.77 -5.75 6.44
CA PHE A 84 -4.80 -4.67 6.61
C PHE A 84 -3.57 -4.85 5.72
N LEU A 85 -3.01 -6.05 5.69
CA LEU A 85 -1.82 -6.36 4.88
C LEU A 85 -2.12 -6.31 3.37
N THR A 86 -3.37 -6.57 2.98
CA THR A 86 -3.87 -6.37 1.62
C THR A 86 -3.94 -4.89 1.26
N ILE A 87 -4.47 -4.06 2.16
CA ILE A 87 -4.53 -2.60 1.97
C ILE A 87 -3.10 -2.04 1.84
N ARG A 88 -2.19 -2.44 2.74
CA ARG A 88 -0.77 -2.08 2.70
C ARG A 88 -0.15 -2.43 1.33
N ALA A 89 -0.33 -3.67 0.88
CA ALA A 89 0.27 -4.16 -0.37
C ALA A 89 -0.16 -3.35 -1.60
N PHE A 90 -1.46 -3.09 -1.72
CA PHE A 90 -2.01 -2.32 -2.84
C PHE A 90 -1.65 -0.84 -2.76
N TYR A 91 -1.52 -0.29 -1.54
CA TYR A 91 -1.08 1.07 -1.34
C TYR A 91 0.38 1.24 -1.77
N GLU A 92 1.27 0.37 -1.29
CA GLU A 92 2.69 0.36 -1.66
C GLU A 92 2.86 0.22 -3.18
N LEU A 93 2.11 -0.69 -3.81
CA LEU A 93 2.11 -0.84 -5.27
C LEU A 93 1.62 0.44 -5.97
N ALA A 94 0.57 1.09 -5.47
CA ALA A 94 0.06 2.32 -6.06
C ALA A 94 1.09 3.46 -5.98
N ILE A 95 1.80 3.60 -4.86
CA ILE A 95 2.89 4.56 -4.69
C ILE A 95 4.07 4.23 -5.61
N GLU A 96 4.44 2.95 -5.75
CA GLU A 96 5.48 2.50 -6.69
C GLU A 96 5.12 2.89 -8.13
N LYS A 97 3.87 2.65 -8.54
CA LYS A 97 3.40 3.03 -9.90
C LYS A 97 3.37 4.54 -10.08
N TRP A 98 2.92 5.29 -9.08
CA TRP A 98 2.94 6.75 -9.13
C TRP A 98 4.37 7.28 -9.26
N SER A 99 5.31 6.80 -8.45
CA SER A 99 6.72 7.18 -8.48
C SER A 99 7.41 6.86 -9.82
N ASN A 100 6.86 5.91 -10.58
CA ASN A 100 7.32 5.56 -11.93
C ASN A 100 6.50 6.23 -13.05
N SER A 101 5.70 7.25 -12.70
CA SER A 101 4.81 7.98 -13.60
C SER A 101 3.76 7.12 -14.32
N ASP A 102 3.45 5.92 -13.80
CA ASP A 102 2.33 5.10 -14.24
C ASP A 102 1.05 5.55 -13.52
N PHE A 103 0.60 6.75 -13.92
CA PHE A 103 -0.55 7.42 -13.29
C PHE A 103 -1.86 6.65 -13.49
N GLU A 104 -2.02 5.96 -14.62
CA GLU A 104 -3.22 5.19 -14.91
C GLU A 104 -3.36 4.01 -13.94
N LEU A 105 -2.30 3.21 -13.78
CA LEU A 105 -2.35 2.07 -12.88
C LEU A 105 -2.38 2.49 -11.41
N ALA A 106 -1.60 3.50 -11.01
CA ALA A 106 -1.65 4.06 -9.66
C ALA A 106 -3.07 4.50 -9.29
N LYS A 107 -3.74 5.23 -10.19
CA LYS A 107 -5.11 5.69 -9.98
C LYS A 107 -6.10 4.53 -9.88
N ALA A 108 -5.96 3.50 -10.72
CA ALA A 108 -6.81 2.31 -10.65
C ALA A 108 -6.66 1.57 -9.31
N LEU A 109 -5.44 1.49 -8.77
CA LEU A 109 -5.17 0.86 -7.47
C LEU A 109 -5.77 1.68 -6.31
N PHE A 110 -5.54 3.00 -6.26
CA PHE A 110 -6.15 3.84 -5.23
C PHE A 110 -7.67 3.87 -5.32
N PHE A 111 -8.23 3.89 -6.52
CA PHE A 111 -9.68 3.78 -6.73
C PHE A 111 -10.23 2.47 -6.15
N THR A 112 -9.56 1.35 -6.43
CA THR A 112 -9.95 0.05 -5.93
C THR A 112 -9.93 0.04 -4.39
N LEU A 113 -8.89 0.58 -3.77
CA LEU A 113 -8.79 0.73 -2.32
C LEU A 113 -9.88 1.62 -1.73
N ALA A 114 -10.09 2.83 -2.27
CA ALA A 114 -11.09 3.78 -1.79
C ALA A 114 -12.51 3.18 -1.77
N ASN A 115 -12.79 2.22 -2.65
CA ASN A 115 -14.10 1.57 -2.75
C ASN A 115 -14.19 0.20 -2.08
N SER A 116 -13.08 -0.34 -1.58
CA SER A 116 -13.02 -1.69 -0.99
C SER A 116 -12.68 -1.70 0.50
N ILE A 117 -12.40 -0.56 1.12
CA ILE A 117 -12.02 -0.45 2.54
C ILE A 117 -13.25 -0.17 3.43
N ASN A 118 -13.22 -0.59 4.70
CA ASN A 118 -14.22 -0.31 5.72
C ASN A 118 -13.69 0.70 6.77
N ASP A 119 -13.18 1.83 6.28
CA ASP A 119 -12.64 2.92 7.10
C ASP A 119 -12.79 4.23 6.32
N ASP A 120 -13.73 5.08 6.74
CA ASP A 120 -14.08 6.28 5.98
C ASP A 120 -12.99 7.35 6.00
N PHE A 121 -12.14 7.35 7.03
CA PHE A 121 -11.00 8.26 7.11
C PHE A 121 -9.97 7.94 6.02
N LEU A 122 -9.55 6.68 5.95
CA LEU A 122 -8.58 6.22 4.97
C LEU A 122 -9.13 6.31 3.54
N LYS A 123 -10.42 6.04 3.33
CA LYS A 123 -11.08 6.26 2.02
C LYS A 123 -10.91 7.68 1.52
N LYS A 124 -11.23 8.67 2.35
CA LYS A 124 -11.07 10.09 1.99
C LYS A 124 -9.63 10.41 1.63
N ASN A 125 -8.68 9.89 2.40
CA ASN A 125 -7.26 10.04 2.10
C ASN A 125 -6.90 9.42 0.73
N MET A 126 -7.41 8.24 0.38
CA MET A 126 -7.22 7.67 -0.97
C MET A 126 -7.85 8.53 -2.07
N GLU A 127 -9.02 9.11 -1.84
CA GLU A 127 -9.67 10.03 -2.79
C GLU A 127 -8.84 11.29 -3.03
N VAL A 128 -8.17 11.82 -2.00
CA VAL A 128 -7.20 12.92 -2.16
C VAL A 128 -6.06 12.52 -3.10
N LEU A 129 -5.52 11.31 -2.97
CA LEU A 129 -4.47 10.80 -3.85
C LEU A 129 -4.97 10.67 -5.30
N ILE A 130 -6.18 10.13 -5.50
CA ILE A 130 -6.81 10.00 -6.83
C ILE A 130 -6.95 11.36 -7.53
N VAL A 131 -7.38 12.40 -6.82
CA VAL A 131 -7.52 13.76 -7.39
C VAL A 131 -6.17 14.29 -7.88
N ASN A 132 -5.10 14.11 -7.12
CA ASN A 132 -3.78 14.63 -7.47
C ASN A 132 -3.12 13.80 -8.58
N LEU A 133 -3.26 12.47 -8.55
CA LEU A 133 -2.86 11.59 -9.66
C LEU A 133 -3.50 11.97 -10.99
N SER A 134 -4.75 12.43 -10.95
CA SER A 134 -5.49 12.80 -12.15
C SER A 134 -5.05 14.12 -12.77
N LYS A 135 -4.19 14.87 -12.06
CA LYS A 135 -3.49 16.05 -12.58
C LYS A 135 -2.11 15.67 -13.15
N GLU A 136 -1.76 14.38 -13.16
CA GLU A 136 -0.43 13.86 -13.53
C GLU A 136 0.70 14.55 -12.75
N LEU A 137 0.39 14.95 -11.51
CA LEU A 137 1.38 15.51 -10.59
C LEU A 137 2.34 14.38 -10.20
N ASP A 138 3.65 14.59 -10.30
CA ASP A 138 4.63 13.61 -9.85
C ASP A 138 4.51 13.36 -8.35
N PHE A 139 4.88 12.15 -7.89
CA PHE A 139 4.76 11.80 -6.48
C PHE A 139 5.65 12.67 -5.59
N GLU A 140 6.86 13.03 -6.03
CA GLU A 140 7.77 13.88 -5.26
C GLU A 140 7.19 15.29 -5.09
N ASP A 141 6.70 15.89 -6.18
CA ASP A 141 6.05 17.20 -6.14
C ASP A 141 4.80 17.17 -5.25
N PHE A 142 3.99 16.11 -5.35
CA PHE A 142 2.84 15.91 -4.47
C PHE A 142 3.24 15.86 -3.00
N TYR A 143 4.24 15.03 -2.68
CA TYR A 143 4.70 14.81 -1.32
C TYR A 143 5.29 16.09 -0.70
N GLU A 144 6.01 16.88 -1.48
CA GLU A 144 6.58 18.16 -1.02
C GLU A 144 5.53 19.26 -0.85
N GLU A 145 4.58 19.37 -1.78
CA GLU A 145 3.66 20.50 -1.82
C GLU A 145 2.39 20.31 -1.01
N PHE A 146 1.93 19.08 -0.77
CA PHE A 146 0.59 18.81 -0.26
C PHE A 146 0.56 18.02 1.06
N VAL A 147 1.59 17.26 1.38
CA VAL A 147 1.64 16.45 2.61
C VAL A 147 2.11 17.31 3.79
N ASP A 148 1.40 17.23 4.91
CA ASP A 148 1.85 17.84 6.15
C ASP A 148 2.85 16.90 6.85
N LYS A 149 4.10 17.36 6.94
CA LYS A 149 5.24 16.61 7.49
C LYS A 149 5.45 16.88 8.98
N ASP A 150 4.85 17.94 9.50
CA ASP A 150 4.92 18.33 10.91
C ASP A 150 3.78 17.66 11.71
N GLU A 151 2.68 17.31 11.04
CA GLU A 151 1.59 16.52 11.61
C GLU A 151 1.80 15.02 11.34
N LEU A 152 1.76 14.23 12.42
CA LEU A 152 1.78 12.77 12.35
C LEU A 152 0.46 12.25 12.91
N GLU A 153 -0.19 11.38 12.17
CA GLU A 153 -1.34 10.65 12.67
C GLU A 153 -0.92 9.79 13.88
N SER A 154 -1.67 9.93 14.96
CA SER A 154 -1.40 9.31 16.26
C SER A 154 -1.66 7.82 16.29
N LYS A 155 -2.51 7.31 15.39
CA LYS A 155 -2.83 5.89 15.34
C LYS A 155 -1.83 5.12 14.49
N GLU A 156 -1.23 4.11 15.11
CA GLU A 156 -0.24 3.21 14.51
C GLU A 156 -0.77 2.51 13.25
N GLU A 157 -2.07 2.16 13.21
CA GLU A 157 -2.72 1.50 12.06
C GLU A 157 -2.65 2.32 10.76
N TYR A 158 -2.46 3.64 10.85
CA TYR A 158 -2.32 4.51 9.69
C TYR A 158 -0.87 4.80 9.29
N GLY A 159 0.12 4.27 10.02
CA GLY A 159 1.54 4.60 9.84
C GLY A 159 2.16 4.24 8.48
N TYR A 160 1.47 3.44 7.67
CA TYR A 160 1.89 3.07 6.31
C TYR A 160 1.27 3.95 5.21
N PHE A 161 0.39 4.88 5.57
CA PHE A 161 -0.40 5.65 4.61
C PHE A 161 -0.19 7.15 4.81
N ILE A 162 -0.12 7.89 3.69
CA ILE A 162 -0.22 9.35 3.70
C ILE A 162 -1.66 9.73 4.09
N THR A 163 -1.79 10.34 5.26
CA THR A 163 -3.08 10.70 5.87
C THR A 163 -3.15 12.14 6.38
N THR A 164 -2.05 12.88 6.28
CA THR A 164 -1.92 14.27 6.73
C THR A 164 -1.58 15.16 5.55
N PHE A 165 -2.32 16.28 5.43
CA PHE A 165 -2.20 17.20 4.31
C PHE A 165 -2.23 18.64 4.81
N ASN A 166 -1.57 19.55 4.09
CA ASN A 166 -1.53 20.97 4.45
C ASN A 166 -2.81 21.75 4.09
N PHE A 167 -3.91 21.04 3.85
CA PHE A 167 -5.24 21.56 3.54
C PHE A 167 -6.33 20.74 4.25
N ASP A 168 -7.52 21.32 4.36
CA ASP A 168 -8.68 20.60 4.89
C ASP A 168 -9.19 19.57 3.87
N VAL A 169 -9.16 18.29 4.24
CA VAL A 169 -9.52 17.16 3.37
C VAL A 169 -10.98 17.22 2.95
N ASP A 170 -11.90 17.57 3.86
CA ASP A 170 -13.33 17.58 3.57
C ASP A 170 -13.69 18.69 2.58
N ASP A 171 -13.16 19.89 2.76
CA ASP A 171 -13.33 21.00 1.83
C ASP A 171 -12.65 20.70 0.48
N PHE A 172 -11.47 20.10 0.48
CA PHE A 172 -10.78 19.68 -0.74
C PHE A 172 -11.63 18.70 -1.56
N LEU A 173 -12.12 17.62 -0.94
CA LEU A 173 -12.90 16.59 -1.63
C LEU A 173 -14.25 17.14 -2.11
N LYS A 174 -14.90 17.99 -1.31
CA LYS A 174 -16.14 18.67 -1.72
C LYS A 174 -15.94 19.50 -2.99
N ASN A 175 -14.81 20.20 -3.12
CA ASN A 175 -14.49 20.98 -4.31
C ASN A 175 -14.15 20.11 -5.55
N HIS A 176 -13.90 18.82 -5.36
CA HIS A 176 -13.57 17.86 -6.43
C HIS A 176 -14.63 16.75 -6.59
N GLN A 177 -15.83 16.92 -6.02
CA GLN A 177 -16.86 15.87 -6.01
C GLN A 177 -17.31 15.47 -7.42
N GLU A 178 -17.53 16.44 -8.32
CA GLU A 178 -17.90 16.15 -9.72
C GLU A 178 -16.83 15.34 -10.45
N PHE A 179 -15.56 15.63 -10.14
CA PHE A 179 -14.42 14.92 -10.69
C PHE A 179 -14.37 13.48 -10.18
N LEU A 180 -14.48 13.28 -8.87
CA LEU A 180 -14.48 11.95 -8.25
C LEU A 180 -15.65 11.09 -8.77
N GLN A 181 -16.84 11.67 -8.96
CA GLN A 181 -17.97 10.96 -9.55
C GLN A 181 -17.67 10.49 -10.98
N LYS A 182 -16.98 11.32 -11.78
CA LYS A 182 -16.58 10.94 -13.14
C LYS A 182 -15.58 9.79 -13.13
N GLU A 183 -14.58 9.84 -12.26
CA GLU A 183 -13.61 8.74 -12.12
C GLU A 183 -14.28 7.46 -11.64
N TYR A 184 -15.26 7.56 -10.73
CA TYR A 184 -16.07 6.42 -10.33
C TYR A 184 -16.78 5.77 -11.52
N GLU A 185 -17.46 6.54 -12.37
CA GLU A 185 -18.12 5.98 -13.56
C GLU A 185 -17.14 5.30 -14.52
N ASN A 186 -15.92 5.85 -14.65
CA ASN A 186 -14.89 5.28 -15.50
C ASN A 186 -14.33 3.96 -14.94
N LEU A 187 -14.14 3.88 -13.62
CA LEU A 187 -13.37 2.81 -12.98
C LEU A 187 -14.22 1.80 -12.21
N LYS A 188 -15.53 2.03 -12.02
CA LYS A 188 -16.41 1.11 -11.27
C LYS A 188 -16.38 -0.33 -11.78
N HIS A 189 -16.04 -0.56 -13.04
CA HIS A 189 -15.86 -1.90 -13.60
C HIS A 189 -14.74 -2.73 -12.95
N LEU A 190 -13.84 -2.09 -12.18
CA LEU A 190 -12.79 -2.75 -11.40
C LEU A 190 -13.33 -3.39 -10.11
N ILE A 191 -14.41 -2.83 -9.55
CA ILE A 191 -15.01 -3.26 -8.28
C ILE A 191 -16.38 -3.93 -8.49
N GLU A 192 -17.06 -3.62 -9.58
CA GLU A 192 -18.33 -4.21 -9.95
C GLU A 192 -18.10 -5.54 -10.68
N LYS A 193 -18.85 -6.57 -10.27
CA LYS A 193 -18.79 -7.88 -10.91
C LYS A 193 -19.04 -7.76 -12.41
N ARG A 194 -18.15 -8.34 -13.23
CA ARG A 194 -18.49 -8.65 -14.62
C ARG A 194 -19.63 -9.67 -14.58
N LYS A 195 -20.84 -9.23 -14.93
CA LYS A 195 -22.03 -10.08 -15.06
C LYS A 195 -21.87 -11.09 -16.19
#